data_AF-A0AAV9QHI4-F1
#
_entry.id   AF-A0AAV9QHI4-F1
#
_cell.length_a   1.000
_cell.length_b   1.000
_cell.length_c   1.000
_cell.angle_alpha   90.00
_cell.angle_beta   90.00
_cell.angle_gamma   90.00
#
_symmetry.space_group_name_H-M   'P 1'
#
loop_
_entity.id
_entity.type
_entity.pdbx_description
1 polymer ?
#
loop_
_entity_poly.entity_id
_entity_poly.type
_entity_poly.pdbx_seq_one_letter_code
_entity_poly.pdbx_strand_id
1 'polypeptide(L)'
;MESGQATSYVNTTNAPTAWLALAAALNCTTTHPDSNLTCIRNQSASTLKNIIEHQALIFRPVTDNVTVLRYPENARQTNASVYLSALLPYQPAINSAILASYPGSSDDQVPEIVTDFTFQCPVGILTNDSQMAGSPTWRYFYNASFPNINLTGLPDAGVFHSSEIKLVYGTYSRVGATEEEKALSHYIQTAWANFAKHPQVGPGWAQVPVLAEFGSNGMLKTMTTAAELDSRCGFYLDAYKAAGIAPTIKS
;
A
#
# COMPACT_ATOMS: atom_id res chain seq x y z
N MET A 1 -3.77 -2.07 -10.55
CA MET A 1 -3.99 -1.50 -9.19
C MET A 1 -2.84 -0.55 -8.93
N GLU A 2 -3.07 0.53 -8.19
CA GLU A 2 -2.05 1.56 -7.93
C GLU A 2 -1.68 1.51 -6.45
N SER A 3 -0.38 1.37 -6.16
CA SER A 3 0.21 1.52 -4.82
C SER A 3 -0.56 0.84 -3.66
N GLY A 4 -1.17 -0.31 -3.91
CA GLY A 4 -2.01 -1.03 -2.96
C GLY A 4 -2.59 -2.31 -3.55
N GLN A 5 -2.74 -3.34 -2.71
CA GLN A 5 -3.29 -4.65 -3.05
C GLN A 5 -3.80 -5.36 -1.77
N ALA A 6 -4.70 -6.32 -1.90
CA ALA A 6 -5.52 -6.81 -0.77
C ALA A 6 -4.73 -7.43 0.41
N THR A 7 -3.53 -7.99 0.16
CA THR A 7 -2.75 -8.65 1.20
C THR A 7 -1.92 -7.70 2.05
N SER A 8 -1.77 -6.43 1.65
CA SER A 8 -0.94 -5.45 2.38
C SER A 8 -1.61 -4.94 3.65
N TYR A 9 -2.95 -5.12 3.78
CA TYR A 9 -3.74 -4.43 4.80
C TYR A 9 -4.01 -5.23 6.06
N VAL A 10 -4.28 -4.46 7.12
CA VAL A 10 -3.60 -4.72 8.37
C VAL A 10 -4.33 -4.20 9.62
N ASN A 11 -4.67 -5.09 10.58
CA ASN A 11 -5.13 -4.85 11.97
C ASN A 11 -5.27 -6.18 12.79
N THR A 12 -4.41 -6.47 13.78
CA THR A 12 -4.31 -7.78 14.52
C THR A 12 -5.62 -8.24 15.13
N THR A 13 -6.32 -7.30 15.75
CA THR A 13 -7.30 -7.57 16.77
C THR A 13 -8.65 -7.06 16.31
N ASN A 14 -9.61 -7.99 16.21
CA ASN A 14 -11.03 -7.67 16.29
C ASN A 14 -11.36 -7.20 17.72
N ALA A 15 -10.79 -6.06 18.11
CA ALA A 15 -11.05 -5.38 19.36
C ALA A 15 -12.25 -4.45 19.13
N PRO A 16 -13.46 -4.80 19.62
CA PRO A 16 -14.66 -4.04 19.34
C PRO A 16 -14.74 -2.75 20.16
N THR A 17 -13.63 -2.21 20.65
CA THR A 17 -13.57 -1.09 21.60
C THR A 17 -14.32 0.14 21.10
N ALA A 18 -14.09 0.54 19.83
CA ALA A 18 -14.81 1.65 19.21
C ALA A 18 -16.31 1.34 19.01
N TRP A 19 -16.66 0.10 18.66
CA TRP A 19 -18.04 -0.35 18.48
C TRP A 19 -18.82 -0.40 19.81
N LEU A 20 -18.22 -0.93 20.87
CA LEU A 20 -18.81 -1.01 22.21
C LEU A 20 -18.91 0.36 22.87
N ALA A 21 -17.92 1.24 22.68
CA ALA A 21 -18.01 2.64 23.13
C ALA A 21 -19.17 3.37 22.45
N LEU A 22 -19.29 3.26 21.12
CA LEU A 22 -20.43 3.80 20.36
C LEU A 22 -21.77 3.20 20.84
N ALA A 23 -21.84 1.89 21.02
CA ALA A 23 -23.03 1.20 21.51
C ALA A 23 -23.44 1.64 22.93
N ALA A 24 -22.47 1.87 23.82
CA ALA A 24 -22.72 2.36 25.18
C ALA A 24 -23.15 3.83 25.20
N ALA A 25 -22.49 4.69 24.40
CA ALA A 25 -22.86 6.11 24.24
C ALA A 25 -24.29 6.31 23.68
N LEU A 26 -24.79 5.32 22.93
CA LEU A 26 -26.16 5.27 22.41
C LEU A 26 -27.17 4.54 23.33
N ASN A 27 -26.73 4.04 24.49
CA ASN A 27 -27.48 3.14 25.37
C ASN A 27 -28.01 1.85 24.68
N CYS A 28 -27.41 1.47 23.55
CA CYS A 28 -27.74 0.27 22.79
C CYS A 28 -27.26 -1.01 23.46
N THR A 29 -26.23 -0.95 24.31
CA THR A 29 -25.79 -2.09 25.15
C THR A 29 -26.85 -2.48 26.18
N THR A 30 -27.51 -1.52 26.81
CA THR A 30 -28.54 -1.77 27.84
C THR A 30 -29.87 -2.19 27.24
N THR A 31 -30.26 -1.60 26.10
CA THR A 31 -31.57 -1.84 25.49
C THR A 31 -31.60 -3.08 24.59
N HIS A 32 -30.44 -3.50 24.05
CA HIS A 32 -30.32 -4.62 23.10
C HIS A 32 -29.09 -5.48 23.45
N PRO A 33 -29.08 -6.18 24.60
CA PRO A 33 -27.89 -6.84 25.14
C PRO A 33 -27.32 -7.93 24.22
N ASP A 34 -28.17 -8.69 23.52
CA ASP A 34 -27.73 -9.79 22.65
C ASP A 34 -27.23 -9.31 21.27
N SER A 35 -27.73 -8.17 20.78
CA SER A 35 -27.26 -7.57 19.52
C SER A 35 -27.61 -6.07 19.40
N ASN A 36 -26.65 -5.23 19.72
CA ASN A 36 -26.78 -3.76 19.64
C ASN A 36 -26.89 -3.20 18.20
N LEU A 37 -26.65 -4.01 17.16
CA LEU A 37 -26.66 -3.60 15.75
C LEU A 37 -27.99 -2.99 15.30
N THR A 38 -29.13 -3.57 15.72
CA THR A 38 -30.47 -3.06 15.37
C THR A 38 -30.72 -1.67 15.97
N CYS A 39 -30.29 -1.45 17.22
CA CYS A 39 -30.39 -0.16 17.90
C CYS A 39 -29.51 0.91 17.25
N ILE A 40 -28.26 0.57 16.87
CA ILE A 40 -27.32 1.47 16.21
C ILE A 40 -27.82 1.86 14.81
N ARG A 41 -28.40 0.91 14.06
CA ARG A 41 -29.03 1.17 12.75
C ARG A 41 -30.25 2.07 12.80
N ASN A 42 -30.89 2.23 13.98
CA ASN A 42 -32.04 3.11 14.17
C ASN A 42 -31.65 4.55 14.58
N GLN A 43 -30.35 4.88 14.61
CA GLN A 43 -29.84 6.21 14.96
C GLN A 43 -29.61 7.09 13.72
N SER A 44 -29.67 8.40 13.90
CA SER A 44 -29.33 9.33 12.82
C SER A 44 -27.82 9.31 12.52
N ALA A 45 -27.44 9.41 11.24
CA ALA A 45 -26.04 9.47 10.83
C ALA A 45 -25.28 10.66 11.48
N SER A 46 -25.97 11.77 11.74
CA SER A 46 -25.47 12.92 12.52
C SER A 46 -25.18 12.58 13.99
N THR A 47 -26.02 11.78 14.64
CA THR A 47 -25.80 11.30 16.02
C THR A 47 -24.55 10.41 16.07
N LEU A 48 -24.46 9.46 15.13
CA LEU A 48 -23.31 8.56 15.01
C LEU A 48 -22.02 9.34 14.78
N LYS A 49 -21.98 10.24 13.78
CA LYS A 49 -20.83 11.09 13.48
C LYS A 49 -20.38 11.90 14.70
N ASN A 50 -21.31 12.56 15.38
CA ASN A 50 -21.00 13.41 16.54
C ASN A 50 -20.31 12.61 17.66
N ILE A 51 -20.85 11.44 18.02
CA ILE A 51 -20.26 10.57 19.06
C ILE A 51 -18.86 10.09 18.64
N ILE A 52 -18.71 9.63 17.39
CA ILE A 52 -17.44 9.13 16.85
C ILE A 52 -16.35 10.20 16.92
N GLU A 53 -16.66 11.45 16.55
CA GLU A 53 -15.69 12.55 16.57
C GLU A 53 -15.35 13.01 17.99
N HIS A 54 -16.34 13.24 18.86
CA HIS A 54 -16.10 13.77 20.21
C HIS A 54 -15.47 12.75 21.17
N GLN A 55 -15.67 11.44 20.93
CA GLN A 55 -15.05 10.36 21.70
C GLN A 55 -13.81 9.77 20.99
N ALA A 56 -13.38 10.35 19.86
CA ALA A 56 -12.25 9.90 19.05
C ALA A 56 -12.27 8.40 18.70
N LEU A 57 -13.45 7.86 18.36
CA LEU A 57 -13.65 6.43 18.12
C LEU A 57 -13.06 6.01 16.76
N ILE A 58 -12.02 5.17 16.80
CA ILE A 58 -11.31 4.74 15.60
C ILE A 58 -12.02 3.53 14.97
N PHE A 59 -12.66 3.76 13.83
CA PHE A 59 -13.15 2.71 12.94
C PHE A 59 -12.16 2.53 11.79
N ARG A 60 -11.66 1.30 11.63
CA ARG A 60 -10.73 0.85 10.58
C ARG A 60 -11.18 -0.53 10.10
N PRO A 61 -10.72 -0.99 8.92
CA PRO A 61 -10.79 -2.41 8.59
C PRO A 61 -10.15 -3.29 9.68
N VAL A 62 -10.64 -4.52 9.81
CA VAL A 62 -10.31 -5.48 10.88
C VAL A 62 -9.82 -6.77 10.23
N THR A 63 -8.90 -7.52 10.87
CA THR A 63 -8.68 -8.92 10.44
C THR A 63 -9.96 -9.72 10.66
N ASP A 64 -10.71 -9.92 9.59
CA ASP A 64 -11.80 -10.89 9.46
C ASP A 64 -11.33 -12.19 8.79
N ASN A 65 -10.09 -12.21 8.28
CA ASN A 65 -9.50 -13.29 7.48
C ASN A 65 -10.30 -13.60 6.19
N VAL A 66 -10.99 -12.58 5.65
CA VAL A 66 -11.79 -12.64 4.40
C VAL A 66 -11.52 -11.42 3.52
N THR A 67 -11.39 -10.24 4.14
CA THR A 67 -11.28 -8.94 3.47
C THR A 67 -10.00 -8.19 3.84
N VAL A 68 -9.43 -8.38 5.05
CA VAL A 68 -8.21 -7.70 5.53
C VAL A 68 -7.36 -8.60 6.47
N LEU A 69 -6.03 -8.36 6.54
CA LEU A 69 -5.01 -9.04 7.37
C LEU A 69 -4.41 -8.10 8.46
N ARG A 70 -3.09 -8.11 8.81
CA ARG A 70 -2.68 -8.07 10.26
C ARG A 70 -1.89 -6.94 11.04
N TYR A 71 -1.02 -6.03 10.58
CA TYR A 71 -0.35 -4.98 11.44
C TYR A 71 -0.08 -3.56 10.80
N PRO A 72 -0.78 -2.46 11.15
CA PRO A 72 -0.66 -1.15 10.44
C PRO A 72 0.13 -0.04 11.15
N GLU A 73 0.20 -0.03 12.47
CA GLU A 73 0.71 1.13 13.24
C GLU A 73 2.23 1.33 13.15
N ASN A 74 2.96 0.31 12.67
CA ASN A 74 4.42 0.33 12.56
C ASN A 74 4.95 1.49 11.70
N ALA A 75 4.20 1.94 10.69
CA ALA A 75 4.57 3.02 9.75
C ALA A 75 4.67 4.45 10.37
N ARG A 76 4.89 4.56 11.68
CA ARG A 76 5.15 5.81 12.43
C ARG A 76 6.44 5.77 13.25
N GLN A 77 7.21 4.70 13.18
CA GLN A 77 8.47 4.53 13.93
C GLN A 77 9.65 5.04 13.09
N THR A 78 10.40 6.03 13.58
CA THR A 78 11.58 6.59 12.88
C THR A 78 12.86 5.80 13.10
N ASN A 79 12.93 4.92 14.09
CA ASN A 79 14.08 4.03 14.27
C ASN A 79 13.87 2.69 13.56
N ALA A 80 14.67 2.42 12.52
CA ALA A 80 14.55 1.23 11.67
C ALA A 80 14.72 -0.09 12.45
N SER A 81 15.60 -0.13 13.47
CA SER A 81 15.79 -1.32 14.30
C SER A 81 14.57 -1.63 15.18
N VAL A 82 13.89 -0.59 15.68
CA VAL A 82 12.65 -0.73 16.47
C VAL A 82 11.47 -1.06 15.56
N TYR A 83 11.40 -0.45 14.37
CA TYR A 83 10.40 -0.76 13.35
C TYR A 83 10.45 -2.25 12.98
N LEU A 84 11.63 -2.78 12.63
CA LEU A 84 11.78 -4.20 12.30
C LEU A 84 11.55 -5.12 13.49
N SER A 85 11.88 -4.71 14.71
CA SER A 85 11.61 -5.51 15.92
C SER A 85 10.12 -5.59 16.25
N ALA A 86 9.31 -4.60 15.83
CA ALA A 86 7.85 -4.64 15.92
C ALA A 86 7.20 -5.39 14.74
N LEU A 87 7.79 -5.30 13.54
CA LEU A 87 7.31 -5.95 12.32
C LEU A 87 7.60 -7.47 12.30
N LEU A 88 8.82 -7.84 12.68
CA LEU A 88 9.37 -9.19 12.68
C LEU A 88 9.88 -9.52 14.10
N PRO A 89 8.97 -9.68 15.07
CA PRO A 89 9.34 -9.96 16.45
C PRO A 89 10.08 -11.30 16.56
N TYR A 90 11.05 -11.34 17.47
CA TYR A 90 11.91 -12.51 17.76
C TYR A 90 12.82 -13.00 16.61
N GLN A 91 13.02 -12.20 15.55
CA GLN A 91 13.88 -12.56 14.41
C GLN A 91 15.16 -11.68 14.28
N PRO A 92 16.01 -11.57 15.33
CA PRO A 92 17.10 -10.58 15.36
C PRO A 92 18.15 -10.74 14.25
N ALA A 93 18.42 -11.97 13.80
CA ALA A 93 19.36 -12.23 12.71
C ALA A 93 18.82 -11.70 11.36
N ILE A 94 17.54 -11.94 11.08
CA ILE A 94 16.86 -11.43 9.87
C ILE A 94 16.74 -9.91 9.94
N ASN A 95 16.36 -9.34 11.09
CA ASN A 95 16.30 -7.88 11.27
C ASN A 95 17.67 -7.23 11.04
N SER A 96 18.76 -7.86 11.47
CA SER A 96 20.13 -7.38 11.22
C SER A 96 20.52 -7.48 9.74
N ALA A 97 20.17 -8.58 9.06
CA ALA A 97 20.43 -8.77 7.63
C ALA A 97 19.62 -7.79 6.76
N ILE A 98 18.37 -7.53 7.15
CA ILE A 98 17.52 -6.49 6.55
C ILE A 98 18.22 -5.14 6.69
N LEU A 99 18.53 -4.67 7.90
CA LEU A 99 19.20 -3.36 8.10
C LEU A 99 20.49 -3.21 7.30
N ALA A 100 21.27 -4.28 7.12
CA ALA A 100 22.49 -4.27 6.31
C ALA A 100 22.24 -4.14 4.78
N SER A 101 21.00 -4.34 4.30
CA SER A 101 20.61 -4.25 2.89
C SER A 101 19.94 -2.92 2.49
N TYR A 102 19.62 -2.05 3.47
CA TYR A 102 19.13 -0.69 3.25
C TYR A 102 20.23 0.31 3.67
N PRO A 103 20.83 1.05 2.73
CA PRO A 103 21.83 2.06 3.05
C PRO A 103 21.20 3.27 3.76
N GLY A 104 22.05 4.16 4.29
CA GLY A 104 21.61 5.42 4.89
C GLY A 104 21.36 5.37 6.40
N SER A 105 20.65 6.39 6.88
CA SER A 105 20.19 6.54 8.26
C SER A 105 18.87 5.79 8.50
N SER A 106 18.38 5.73 9.74
CA SER A 106 17.04 5.14 9.98
C SER A 106 15.91 5.93 9.32
N ASP A 107 16.06 7.24 9.09
CA ASP A 107 15.06 8.05 8.40
C ASP A 107 15.02 7.75 6.87
N ASP A 108 16.11 7.20 6.30
CA ASP A 108 16.16 6.67 4.93
C ASP A 108 15.68 5.20 4.88
N GLN A 109 16.15 4.38 5.83
CA GLN A 109 15.85 2.95 5.89
C GLN A 109 14.37 2.67 6.15
N VAL A 110 13.71 3.40 7.06
CA VAL A 110 12.28 3.17 7.39
C VAL A 110 11.37 3.28 6.17
N PRO A 111 11.37 4.37 5.37
CA PRO A 111 10.48 4.48 4.21
C PRO A 111 10.78 3.45 3.12
N GLU A 112 12.05 3.09 2.87
CA GLU A 112 12.37 1.99 1.95
C GLU A 112 11.84 0.64 2.46
N ILE A 113 12.09 0.29 3.74
CA ILE A 113 11.60 -0.96 4.35
C ILE A 113 10.06 -1.00 4.37
N VAL A 114 9.39 0.11 4.66
CA VAL A 114 7.92 0.22 4.61
C VAL A 114 7.41 0.00 3.19
N THR A 115 8.07 0.58 2.18
CA THR A 115 7.73 0.45 0.77
C THR A 115 7.89 -0.99 0.29
N ASP A 116 9.05 -1.59 0.56
CA ASP A 116 9.37 -2.97 0.22
C ASP A 116 8.42 -3.94 0.91
N PHE A 117 8.25 -3.84 2.23
CA PHE A 117 7.41 -4.76 2.99
C PHE A 117 5.91 -4.67 2.64
N THR A 118 5.38 -3.45 2.53
CA THR A 118 3.92 -3.21 2.48
C THR A 118 3.38 -3.23 1.05
N PHE A 119 4.14 -2.71 0.08
CA PHE A 119 3.62 -2.44 -1.27
C PHE A 119 4.36 -3.23 -2.35
N GLN A 120 5.68 -3.02 -2.50
CA GLN A 120 6.47 -3.53 -3.61
C GLN A 120 6.51 -5.06 -3.63
N CYS A 121 7.01 -5.70 -2.57
CA CYS A 121 7.20 -7.14 -2.52
C CYS A 121 5.88 -7.94 -2.59
N PRO A 122 4.79 -7.54 -1.90
CA PRO A 122 3.48 -8.19 -2.06
C PRO A 122 2.87 -8.02 -3.47
N VAL A 123 3.12 -6.90 -4.16
CA VAL A 123 2.74 -6.75 -5.57
C VAL A 123 3.61 -7.62 -6.48
N GLY A 124 4.89 -7.82 -6.17
CA GLY A 124 5.76 -8.78 -6.83
C GLY A 124 5.21 -10.21 -6.75
N ILE A 125 4.86 -10.67 -5.54
CA ILE A 125 4.23 -11.98 -5.32
C ILE A 125 2.92 -12.10 -6.10
N LEU A 126 1.99 -11.15 -5.93
CA LEU A 126 0.69 -11.19 -6.61
C LEU A 126 0.81 -11.20 -8.13
N THR A 127 1.74 -10.43 -8.71
CA THR A 127 1.90 -10.40 -10.17
C THR A 127 2.58 -11.65 -10.72
N ASN A 128 3.52 -12.25 -9.98
CA ASN A 128 4.05 -13.57 -10.29
C ASN A 128 2.97 -14.66 -10.23
N ASP A 129 2.19 -14.71 -9.14
CA ASP A 129 1.14 -15.72 -8.94
C ASP A 129 0.00 -15.59 -9.97
N SER A 130 -0.35 -14.36 -10.35
CA SER A 130 -1.31 -14.10 -11.45
C SER A 130 -0.81 -14.63 -12.79
N GLN A 131 0.49 -14.47 -13.09
CA GLN A 131 1.10 -14.96 -14.33
C GLN A 131 1.22 -16.49 -14.33
N MET A 132 1.61 -17.11 -13.20
CA MET A 132 1.60 -18.58 -13.03
C MET A 132 0.19 -19.18 -13.15
N ALA A 133 -0.85 -18.45 -12.73
CA ALA A 133 -2.25 -18.82 -12.94
C ALA A 133 -2.75 -18.58 -14.39
N GLY A 134 -1.86 -18.21 -15.32
CA GLY A 134 -2.18 -17.98 -16.73
C GLY A 134 -2.90 -16.67 -17.03
N SER A 135 -2.96 -15.73 -16.08
CA SER A 135 -3.58 -14.42 -16.29
C SER A 135 -2.56 -13.43 -16.87
N PRO A 136 -2.81 -12.82 -18.05
CA PRO A 136 -1.92 -11.82 -18.64
C PRO A 136 -1.68 -10.64 -17.69
N THR A 137 -0.43 -10.45 -17.27
CA THR A 137 -0.08 -9.59 -16.14
C THR A 137 1.04 -8.61 -16.48
N TRP A 138 0.79 -7.33 -16.26
CA TRP A 138 1.75 -6.23 -16.45
C TRP A 138 1.90 -5.43 -15.16
N ARG A 139 3.12 -5.00 -14.87
CA ARG A 139 3.47 -4.15 -13.72
C ARG A 139 4.32 -2.98 -14.21
N TYR A 140 4.23 -1.85 -13.52
CA TYR A 140 5.13 -0.72 -13.67
C TYR A 140 5.67 -0.29 -12.31
N PHE A 141 6.78 0.45 -12.32
CA PHE A 141 7.32 1.16 -11.18
C PHE A 141 7.30 2.67 -11.48
N TYR A 142 6.72 3.47 -10.59
CA TYR A 142 6.65 4.92 -10.76
C TYR A 142 7.80 5.56 -9.98
N ASN A 143 8.67 6.30 -10.68
CA ASN A 143 9.92 6.84 -10.17
C ASN A 143 10.10 8.30 -10.65
N ALA A 144 9.09 9.13 -10.39
CA ALA A 144 9.03 10.52 -10.87
C ALA A 144 8.49 11.48 -9.82
N SER A 145 9.14 12.64 -9.67
CA SER A 145 8.72 13.74 -8.80
C SER A 145 8.71 15.06 -9.57
N PHE A 146 7.77 15.95 -9.24
CA PHE A 146 7.55 17.20 -9.99
C PHE A 146 7.30 18.38 -9.01
N PRO A 147 7.88 19.58 -9.25
CA PRO A 147 7.85 20.67 -8.25
C PRO A 147 6.45 21.15 -7.81
N ASN A 148 5.45 21.00 -8.70
CA ASN A 148 4.03 21.31 -8.51
C ASN A 148 3.21 20.15 -7.90
N ILE A 149 3.79 18.95 -7.76
CA ILE A 149 3.23 17.78 -7.06
C ILE A 149 4.09 17.50 -5.83
N ASN A 150 3.91 18.34 -4.81
CA ASN A 150 4.57 18.22 -3.52
C ASN A 150 3.57 18.21 -2.37
N LEU A 151 3.99 17.70 -1.21
CA LEU A 151 3.22 17.69 0.02
C LEU A 151 3.46 18.98 0.82
N THR A 152 2.40 19.66 1.24
CA THR A 152 2.50 20.90 2.02
C THR A 152 3.18 20.63 3.37
N GLY A 153 4.35 21.23 3.60
CA GLY A 153 5.17 21.01 4.79
C GLY A 153 6.19 19.87 4.67
N LEU A 154 6.22 19.14 3.55
CA LEU A 154 7.19 18.09 3.25
C LEU A 154 7.69 18.26 1.79
N PRO A 155 8.54 19.27 1.53
CA PRO A 155 9.01 19.59 0.17
C PRO A 155 9.92 18.49 -0.42
N ASP A 156 10.66 17.78 0.44
CA ASP A 156 11.61 16.73 0.04
C ASP A 156 11.01 15.31 0.16
N ALA A 157 9.69 15.18 0.03
CA ALA A 157 8.96 13.90 0.18
C ALA A 157 9.26 12.86 -0.92
N GLY A 158 10.12 13.17 -1.89
CA GLY A 158 10.51 12.27 -2.97
C GLY A 158 9.34 11.79 -3.82
N VAL A 159 9.36 10.51 -4.20
CA VAL A 159 8.28 9.86 -4.95
C VAL A 159 7.27 9.28 -3.96
N PHE A 160 6.46 10.15 -3.37
CA PHE A 160 5.51 9.76 -2.31
C PHE A 160 4.27 9.02 -2.85
N HIS A 161 3.67 8.18 -2.00
CA HIS A 161 2.45 7.45 -2.29
C HIS A 161 1.29 8.37 -2.73
N SER A 162 0.55 8.01 -3.79
CA SER A 162 -0.50 8.82 -4.44
C SER A 162 -0.01 10.04 -5.25
N SER A 163 1.30 10.22 -5.46
CA SER A 163 1.82 11.27 -6.36
C SER A 163 1.53 10.98 -7.84
N GLU A 164 1.45 9.70 -8.23
CA GLU A 164 1.19 9.22 -9.59
C GLU A 164 -0.25 9.52 -10.06
N ILE A 165 -1.21 9.49 -9.15
CA ILE A 165 -2.65 9.55 -9.44
C ILE A 165 -3.02 10.84 -10.22
N LYS A 166 -2.36 11.96 -9.92
CA LYS A 166 -2.59 13.23 -10.63
C LYS A 166 -2.14 13.19 -12.09
N LEU A 167 -1.13 12.37 -12.43
CA LEU A 167 -0.70 12.15 -13.81
C LEU A 167 -1.64 11.17 -14.52
N VAL A 168 -2.10 10.13 -13.84
CA VAL A 168 -3.05 9.12 -14.35
C VAL A 168 -4.36 9.77 -14.78
N TYR A 169 -4.93 10.63 -13.94
CA TYR A 169 -6.15 11.38 -14.29
C TYR A 169 -5.88 12.70 -15.03
N GLY A 170 -4.61 13.10 -15.18
CA GLY A 170 -4.23 14.37 -15.80
C GLY A 170 -4.70 15.62 -15.05
N THR A 171 -4.99 15.48 -13.74
CA THR A 171 -5.57 16.49 -12.85
C THR A 171 -4.53 17.31 -12.06
N TYR A 172 -3.25 17.14 -12.37
CA TYR A 172 -2.14 17.95 -11.83
C TYR A 172 -2.28 19.46 -12.14
N SER A 173 -1.68 20.31 -11.29
CA SER A 173 -1.68 21.76 -11.50
C SER A 173 -0.91 22.13 -12.77
N ARG A 174 -1.58 22.77 -13.74
CA ARG A 174 -0.88 23.31 -14.92
C ARG A 174 0.01 24.52 -14.61
N VAL A 175 -0.19 25.18 -13.47
CA VAL A 175 0.74 26.18 -12.94
C VAL A 175 1.94 25.45 -12.33
N GLY A 176 3.14 25.79 -12.80
CA GLY A 176 4.39 25.14 -12.39
C GLY A 176 4.68 23.78 -13.05
N ALA A 177 3.84 23.35 -14.01
CA ALA A 177 4.00 22.07 -14.69
C ALA A 177 5.15 22.05 -15.70
N THR A 178 6.02 21.04 -15.62
CA THR A 178 7.14 20.85 -16.55
C THR A 178 6.68 20.16 -17.85
N GLU A 179 7.50 20.14 -18.90
CA GLU A 179 7.14 19.43 -20.14
C GLU A 179 7.22 17.90 -19.96
N GLU A 180 8.13 17.44 -19.10
CA GLU A 180 8.31 16.04 -18.72
C GLU A 180 7.07 15.52 -17.95
N GLU A 181 6.51 16.31 -17.04
CA GLU A 181 5.25 15.98 -16.34
C GLU A 181 4.09 15.82 -17.32
N LYS A 182 3.95 16.76 -18.26
CA LYS A 182 2.88 16.76 -19.27
C LYS A 182 3.00 15.55 -20.19
N ALA A 183 4.21 15.27 -20.65
CA ALA A 183 4.52 14.13 -21.51
C ALA A 183 4.34 12.78 -20.76
N LEU A 184 4.73 12.71 -19.48
CA LEU A 184 4.57 11.51 -18.67
C LEU A 184 3.10 11.24 -18.33
N SER A 185 2.33 12.27 -17.98
CA SER A 185 0.87 12.15 -17.77
C SER A 185 0.18 11.63 -19.03
N HIS A 186 0.49 12.21 -20.21
CA HIS A 186 -0.06 11.73 -21.48
C HIS A 186 0.37 10.29 -21.80
N TYR A 187 1.62 9.91 -21.49
CA TYR A 187 2.10 8.54 -21.66
C TYR A 187 1.34 7.55 -20.75
N ILE A 188 1.21 7.87 -19.46
CA ILE A 188 0.49 7.04 -18.47
C ILE A 188 -0.99 6.89 -18.89
N GLN A 189 -1.65 7.99 -19.26
CA GLN A 189 -3.02 7.95 -19.78
C GLN A 189 -3.17 7.06 -21.01
N THR A 190 -2.22 7.14 -21.95
CA THR A 190 -2.21 6.30 -23.16
C THR A 190 -2.03 4.81 -22.79
N ALA A 191 -1.12 4.50 -21.87
CA ALA A 191 -0.87 3.16 -21.38
C ALA A 191 -2.10 2.53 -20.71
N TRP A 192 -2.74 3.26 -19.77
CA TRP A 192 -3.97 2.83 -19.10
C TRP A 192 -5.13 2.65 -20.08
N ALA A 193 -5.32 3.60 -21.01
CA ALA A 193 -6.39 3.51 -22.01
C ALA A 193 -6.17 2.35 -22.99
N ASN A 194 -4.92 2.01 -23.33
CA ASN A 194 -4.61 0.86 -24.18
C ASN A 194 -4.89 -0.46 -23.46
N PHE A 195 -4.49 -0.59 -22.20
CA PHE A 195 -4.84 -1.77 -21.38
C PHE A 195 -6.36 -1.93 -21.23
N ALA A 196 -7.10 -0.86 -20.94
CA ALA A 196 -8.55 -0.91 -20.79
C ALA A 196 -9.30 -1.33 -22.08
N LYS A 197 -8.77 -0.94 -23.26
CA LYS A 197 -9.33 -1.35 -24.57
C LYS A 197 -8.91 -2.77 -24.97
N HIS A 198 -7.67 -3.15 -24.67
CA HIS A 198 -7.03 -4.36 -25.16
C HIS A 198 -6.28 -5.11 -24.04
N PRO A 199 -6.98 -5.62 -23.01
CA PRO A 199 -6.37 -6.20 -21.82
C PRO A 199 -5.58 -7.51 -22.07
N GLN A 200 -5.68 -8.08 -23.27
CA GLN A 200 -4.88 -9.23 -23.72
C GLN A 200 -3.55 -8.81 -24.39
N VAL A 201 -3.45 -7.57 -24.87
CA VAL A 201 -2.26 -7.00 -25.53
C VAL A 201 -1.43 -6.16 -24.55
N GLY A 202 -2.11 -5.48 -23.63
CA GLY A 202 -1.48 -4.75 -22.53
C GLY A 202 -1.27 -3.25 -22.77
N PRO A 203 -0.61 -2.58 -21.81
CA PRO A 203 -0.40 -1.13 -21.80
C PRO A 203 0.76 -0.63 -22.71
N GLY A 204 1.39 -1.49 -23.50
CA GLY A 204 2.52 -1.12 -24.37
C GLY A 204 3.91 -1.48 -23.81
N TRP A 205 4.01 -2.56 -23.04
CA TRP A 205 5.27 -3.26 -22.73
C TRP A 205 5.01 -4.77 -22.52
N ALA A 206 6.08 -5.54 -22.33
CA ALA A 206 6.01 -6.97 -22.07
C ALA A 206 5.37 -7.28 -20.70
N GLN A 207 4.87 -8.50 -20.52
CA GLN A 207 4.34 -8.99 -19.25
C GLN A 207 5.47 -9.24 -18.23
N VAL A 208 5.10 -9.43 -16.97
CA VAL A 208 6.03 -9.84 -15.91
C VAL A 208 6.74 -11.16 -16.28
N PRO A 209 8.06 -11.30 -16.04
CA PRO A 209 8.90 -10.55 -15.09
C PRO A 209 9.51 -9.24 -15.61
N VAL A 210 9.13 -8.74 -16.79
CA VAL A 210 9.57 -7.42 -17.30
C VAL A 210 8.60 -6.32 -16.85
N LEU A 211 9.13 -5.16 -16.48
CA LEU A 211 8.38 -3.98 -16.04
C LEU A 211 8.77 -2.74 -16.85
N ALA A 212 7.82 -1.82 -16.95
CA ALA A 212 8.12 -0.43 -17.29
C ALA A 212 8.45 0.35 -16.02
N GLU A 213 9.49 1.18 -16.06
CA GLU A 213 9.77 2.17 -15.02
C GLU A 213 9.49 3.57 -15.60
N PHE A 214 8.85 4.45 -14.82
CA PHE A 214 8.36 5.75 -15.30
C PHE A 214 9.12 6.92 -14.66
N GLY A 215 9.67 7.82 -15.49
CA GLY A 215 10.36 9.06 -15.09
C GLY A 215 11.88 8.94 -14.83
N SER A 216 12.40 7.72 -14.79
CA SER A 216 13.80 7.43 -14.48
C SER A 216 14.77 8.04 -15.49
N ASN A 217 15.86 8.63 -14.97
CA ASN A 217 16.95 9.22 -15.76
C ASN A 217 16.48 10.23 -16.84
N GLY A 218 15.38 10.95 -16.60
CA GLY A 218 14.81 11.92 -17.55
C GLY A 218 14.04 11.30 -18.72
N MET A 219 13.81 9.98 -18.70
CA MET A 219 13.03 9.26 -19.70
C MET A 219 11.60 8.99 -19.22
N LEU A 220 10.62 9.14 -20.11
CA LEU A 220 9.21 8.85 -19.80
C LEU A 220 9.00 7.37 -19.43
N LYS A 221 9.73 6.47 -20.08
CA LYS A 221 9.76 5.05 -19.78
C LYS A 221 11.17 4.45 -19.97
N THR A 222 11.69 3.83 -18.92
CA THR A 222 12.75 2.82 -18.94
C THR A 222 12.15 1.41 -18.83
N MET A 223 12.96 0.37 -18.99
CA MET A 223 12.57 -1.02 -18.81
C MET A 223 13.49 -1.68 -17.78
N THR A 224 12.93 -2.48 -16.88
CA THR A 224 13.63 -3.18 -15.78
C THR A 224 12.91 -4.51 -15.50
N THR A 225 13.42 -5.30 -14.56
CA THR A 225 12.97 -6.65 -14.25
C THR A 225 12.55 -6.79 -12.79
N ALA A 226 11.68 -7.77 -12.50
CA ALA A 226 11.31 -8.13 -11.14
C ALA A 226 12.54 -8.56 -10.31
N ALA A 227 13.55 -9.17 -10.93
CA ALA A 227 14.77 -9.58 -10.24
C ALA A 227 15.61 -8.40 -9.71
N GLU A 228 15.56 -7.24 -10.36
CA GLU A 228 16.20 -6.00 -9.91
C GLU A 228 15.34 -5.32 -8.83
N LEU A 229 14.07 -5.08 -9.15
CA LEU A 229 13.12 -4.29 -8.35
C LEU A 229 12.58 -5.00 -7.09
N ASP A 230 12.56 -6.33 -7.07
CA ASP A 230 12.12 -7.15 -5.92
C ASP A 230 13.31 -7.84 -5.23
N SER A 231 14.54 -7.39 -5.48
CA SER A 231 15.78 -8.04 -5.02
C SER A 231 15.89 -8.23 -3.50
N ARG A 232 15.30 -7.34 -2.70
CA ARG A 232 15.23 -7.45 -1.22
C ARG A 232 14.09 -8.34 -0.71
N CYS A 233 13.11 -8.70 -1.55
CA CYS A 233 11.87 -9.31 -1.10
C CYS A 233 12.02 -10.71 -0.47
N GLY A 234 13.14 -11.38 -0.74
CA GLY A 234 13.49 -12.66 -0.11
C GLY A 234 13.55 -12.59 1.43
N PHE A 235 13.93 -11.45 2.02
CA PHE A 235 13.99 -11.29 3.48
C PHE A 235 12.63 -11.38 4.18
N TYR A 236 11.55 -11.06 3.47
CA TYR A 236 10.20 -10.99 4.02
C TYR A 236 9.35 -12.23 3.73
N LEU A 237 9.85 -13.16 2.91
CA LEU A 237 9.10 -14.28 2.35
C LEU A 237 8.44 -15.17 3.43
N ASP A 238 9.11 -15.46 4.54
CA ASP A 238 8.55 -16.31 5.59
C ASP A 238 7.51 -15.57 6.46
N ALA A 239 7.62 -14.25 6.60
CA ALA A 239 6.57 -13.42 7.19
C ALA A 239 5.32 -13.40 6.28
N TYR A 240 5.52 -13.30 4.96
CA TYR A 240 4.43 -13.41 3.99
C TYR A 240 3.76 -14.78 3.98
N LYS A 241 4.52 -15.88 4.06
CA LYS A 241 3.94 -17.24 4.24
C LYS A 241 3.10 -17.33 5.51
N ALA A 242 3.62 -16.83 6.64
CA ALA A 242 2.93 -16.86 7.92
C ALA A 242 1.65 -15.99 7.95
N ALA A 243 1.62 -14.92 7.14
CA ALA A 243 0.46 -14.06 6.97
C ALA A 243 -0.52 -14.51 5.85
N GLY A 244 -0.24 -15.61 5.14
CA GLY A 244 -1.07 -16.07 4.01
C GLY A 244 -0.92 -15.23 2.72
N ILE A 245 0.12 -14.41 2.64
CA ILE A 245 0.43 -13.48 1.55
C ILE A 245 1.24 -14.17 0.44
N ALA A 246 2.11 -15.11 0.80
CA ALA A 246 2.91 -15.90 -0.13
C ALA A 246 2.50 -17.39 -0.05
N PRO A 247 2.54 -18.13 -1.17
CA PRO A 247 2.16 -19.54 -1.19
C PRO A 247 3.06 -20.40 -0.30
N THR A 248 2.46 -21.11 0.65
CA THR A 248 3.12 -22.16 1.43
C THR A 248 3.18 -23.46 0.61
N ILE A 249 4.15 -23.52 -0.31
CA ILE A 249 4.43 -24.74 -1.08
C ILE A 249 4.72 -25.88 -0.10
N LYS A 250 3.82 -26.87 -0.04
CA LYS A 250 4.11 -28.18 0.53
C LYS A 250 4.93 -28.96 -0.49
N SER A 251 6.15 -29.30 -0.10
CA SER A 251 6.96 -30.36 -0.70
C SER A 251 6.29 -31.73 -0.54
#